data_AF-A0A2W1ARB3-F1
#
_entry.id   AF-A0A2W1ARB3-F1
#
_cell.length_a   1.000
_cell.length_b   1.000
_cell.length_c   1.000
_cell.angle_alpha   90.00
_cell.angle_beta   90.00
_cell.angle_gamma   90.00
#
_symmetry.space_group_name_H-M   'P 1'
#
loop_
_entity.id
_entity.type
_entity.pdbx_description
1 polymer ?
#
loop_
_entity_poly.entity_id
_entity_poly.type
_entity_poly.pdbx_seq_one_letter_code
_entity_poly.pdbx_strand_id
1 'polypeptide(L)' 'MSQEVLRDIIDKAVADYGFRLAVMHGVDDVIAASDLSDAEATALRGKIVPELKTLPDPVEPADRPSVQSKLADLSSET' A
#
# COMPACT_ATOMS: atom_id res chain seq x y z
N MET A 1 -7.17 -7.27 15.32
CA MET A 1 -6.84 -8.00 14.07
C MET A 1 -5.65 -7.28 13.47
N SER A 2 -4.51 -7.96 13.37
CA SER A 2 -3.25 -7.34 12.98
C SER A 2 -3.26 -7.04 11.48
N GLN A 3 -3.25 -5.77 11.07
CA GLN A 3 -3.12 -5.36 9.66
C GLN A 3 -1.68 -5.54 9.13
N GLU A 4 -1.02 -6.64 9.50
CA GLU A 4 0.40 -6.87 9.20
C GLU A 4 0.64 -7.06 7.70
N VAL A 5 -0.27 -7.77 7.01
CA VAL A 5 -0.15 -8.02 5.57
C VAL A 5 -0.34 -6.73 4.77
N LEU A 6 -1.37 -5.94 5.10
CA LEU A 6 -1.59 -4.66 4.44
C LEU A 6 -0.42 -3.68 4.67
N ARG A 7 0.14 -3.66 5.88
CA ARG A 7 1.30 -2.82 6.20
C ARG A 7 2.53 -3.24 5.41
N ASP A 8 2.81 -4.54 5.26
CA ASP A 8 3.94 -5.03 4.46
C ASP A 8 3.81 -4.62 2.98
N ILE A 9 2.60 -4.72 2.42
CA ILE A 9 2.31 -4.25 1.05
C ILE A 9 2.57 -2.75 0.93
N ILE A 10 2.11 -1.94 1.88
CA ILE A 10 2.35 -0.49 1.91
C ILE A 10 3.85 -0.21 1.96
N ASP A 11 4.57 -0.84 2.89
CA ASP A 11 5.99 -0.60 3.09
C ASP A 11 6.79 -0.93 1.85
N LYS A 12 6.48 -2.06 1.22
CA LYS A 12 7.11 -2.50 -0.02
C LYS A 12 6.74 -1.61 -1.21
N ALA A 13 5.48 -1.16 -1.33
CA ALA A 13 5.06 -0.27 -2.41
C ALA A 13 5.68 1.13 -2.30
N VAL A 14 6.03 1.58 -1.09
CA VAL A 14 6.76 2.83 -0.91
C VAL A 14 8.24 2.65 -1.25
N ALA A 15 8.85 1.54 -0.85
CA ALA A 15 10.28 1.29 -1.01
C ALA A 15 10.69 0.83 -2.44
N ASP A 16 9.81 0.11 -3.13
CA ASP A 16 10.05 -0.48 -4.45
C ASP A 16 9.04 0.02 -5.47
N TYR A 17 9.52 0.80 -6.44
CA TYR A 17 8.68 1.38 -7.49
C TYR A 17 8.10 0.32 -8.44
N GLY A 18 8.85 -0.75 -8.73
CA GLY A 18 8.34 -1.85 -9.56
C GLY A 18 7.20 -2.58 -8.87
N PHE A 19 7.33 -2.83 -7.56
CA PHE A 19 6.23 -3.38 -6.76
C PHE A 19 5.05 -2.40 -6.67
N ARG A 20 5.31 -1.08 -6.55
CA ARG A 20 4.24 -0.06 -6.59
C ARG A 20 3.43 -0.14 -7.88
N LEU A 21 4.09 -0.28 -9.04
CA LEU A 21 3.40 -0.42 -10.33
C LEU A 21 2.51 -1.66 -10.35
N ALA A 22 2.99 -2.79 -9.81
CA ALA A 22 2.16 -4.00 -9.68
C ALA A 22 0.92 -3.74 -8.81
N VAL A 23 1.06 -3.04 -7.68
CA VAL A 23 -0.08 -2.70 -6.81
C VAL A 23 -1.04 -1.72 -7.49
N MET A 24 -0.54 -0.72 -8.21
CA MET A 24 -1.38 0.31 -8.84
C MET A 24 -2.18 -0.18 -10.06
N HIS A 25 -1.64 -1.16 -10.79
CA HIS A 25 -2.21 -1.65 -12.05
C HIS A 25 -2.75 -3.09 -11.97
N GLY A 26 -2.35 -3.86 -10.97
CA GLY A 26 -2.76 -5.25 -10.73
C GLY A 26 -3.21 -5.47 -9.28
N VAL A 27 -3.93 -4.50 -8.71
CA VAL A 27 -4.37 -4.58 -7.29
C VAL A 27 -5.14 -5.86 -6.99
N ASP A 28 -5.98 -6.33 -7.91
CA ASP A 28 -6.75 -7.56 -7.73
C ASP A 28 -5.86 -8.81 -7.70
N ASP A 29 -4.80 -8.86 -8.51
CA ASP A 29 -3.79 -9.94 -8.47
C ASP A 29 -3.00 -9.89 -7.15
N VAL A 30 -2.64 -8.70 -6.68
CA VAL A 30 -1.94 -8.53 -5.39
C VAL A 30 -2.84 -8.98 -4.23
N ILE A 31 -4.12 -8.60 -4.24
CA ILE A 31 -5.09 -9.04 -3.24
C ILE A 31 -5.24 -10.57 -3.27
N ALA A 32 -5.40 -11.16 -4.46
CA ALA A 32 -5.56 -12.61 -4.60
C ALA A 32 -4.30 -13.41 -4.18
N ALA A 33 -3.11 -12.81 -4.33
CA ALA A 33 -1.84 -13.41 -3.94
C ALA A 33 -1.46 -13.15 -2.47
N SER A 34 -2.23 -12.34 -1.74
CA SER A 34 -1.96 -11.94 -0.37
C SER A 34 -3.03 -12.46 0.59
N ASP A 35 -2.67 -12.69 1.85
CA ASP A 35 -3.60 -13.13 2.89
C ASP A 35 -4.34 -11.93 3.52
N LEU A 36 -4.92 -11.06 2.69
CA LEU A 36 -5.68 -9.89 3.15
C LEU A 36 -7.11 -10.28 3.50
N SER A 37 -7.63 -9.72 4.60
CA SER A 37 -9.07 -9.75 4.86
C SER A 37 -9.84 -8.89 3.85
N ASP A 38 -11.15 -9.12 3.72
CA ASP A 38 -12.04 -8.30 2.88
C ASP A 38 -11.97 -6.79 3.21
N ALA A 39 -11.82 -6.47 4.51
CA ALA A 39 -11.67 -5.09 4.97
C ALA A 39 -10.35 -4.47 4.49
N GLU A 40 -9.24 -5.21 4.61
CA GLU A 40 -7.93 -4.77 4.15
C GLU A 40 -7.86 -4.66 2.63
N ALA A 41 -8.43 -5.62 1.90
CA ALA A 41 -8.54 -5.57 0.44
C ALA A 41 -9.34 -4.35 -0.02
N THR A 42 -10.43 -4.04 0.68
CA THR A 42 -11.24 -2.84 0.43
C THR A 42 -10.44 -1.56 0.70
N ALA A 43 -9.69 -1.51 1.81
CA ALA A 43 -8.84 -0.37 2.16
C ALA A 43 -7.71 -0.19 1.13
N LEU A 44 -7.04 -1.27 0.72
CA LEU A 44 -5.99 -1.26 -0.29
C LEU A 44 -6.51 -0.67 -1.60
N ARG A 45 -7.63 -1.19 -2.10
CA ARG A 45 -8.21 -0.76 -3.38
C ARG A 45 -8.77 0.66 -3.33
N GLY A 46 -9.47 0.99 -2.25
CA GLY A 46 -10.26 2.22 -2.14
C GLY A 46 -9.50 3.44 -1.63
N LYS A 47 -8.50 3.25 -0.75
CA LYS A 47 -7.77 4.34 -0.09
C LYS A 47 -6.29 4.36 -0.47
N ILE A 48 -5.62 3.22 -0.42
CA ILE A 48 -4.16 3.15 -0.56
C ILE A 48 -3.71 3.28 -2.02
N VAL A 49 -4.32 2.56 -2.97
CA VAL A 49 -3.96 2.64 -4.39
C VAL A 49 -4.09 4.07 -4.94
N PRO A 50 -5.16 4.85 -4.66
CA PRO A 50 -5.23 6.26 -5.03
C PRO A 50 -4.06 7.08 -4.50
N GLU A 51 -3.69 6.93 -3.24
CA GLU A 51 -2.58 7.69 -2.65
C GLU A 51 -1.23 7.29 -3.25
N LEU A 52 -1.00 5.99 -3.50
CA LEU A 52 0.22 5.50 -4.15
C LEU A 52 0.46 6.16 -5.52
N LYS A 53 -0.62 6.48 -6.26
CA LYS A 53 -0.56 7.17 -7.57
C LYS A 53 -0.16 8.66 -7.46
N THR A 54 -0.21 9.24 -6.27
CA THR A 54 0.17 10.64 -6.03
C THR A 54 1.61 10.81 -5.57
N LEU A 55 2.28 9.70 -5.22
CA LEU A 55 3.65 9.72 -4.73
C LEU A 55 4.64 10.07 -5.85
N PRO A 56 5.79 10.68 -5.52
CA PRO A 56 6.87 10.87 -6.48
C PRO A 56 7.47 9.53 -6.92
N ASP A 57 7.97 9.53 -8.16
CA ASP A 57 8.53 8.36 -8.84
C ASP A 57 10.04 8.53 -9.09
N PRO A 58 10.93 7.86 -8.32
CA PRO A 58 10.68 7.09 -7.09
C PRO A 58 10.63 7.97 -5.82
N VAL A 59 10.07 7.43 -4.73
CA VAL A 59 10.10 8.09 -3.40
C VAL A 59 11.52 8.05 -2.85
N GLU A 60 12.02 9.22 -2.43
CA GLU A 60 13.34 9.34 -1.83
C GLU A 60 13.44 8.53 -0.53
N PRO A 61 14.56 7.82 -0.28
CA PRO A 61 14.74 7.01 0.91
C PRO A 61 14.48 7.74 2.24
N ALA A 62 14.80 9.03 2.30
CA ALA A 62 14.58 9.86 3.48
C ALA A 62 13.10 10.08 3.80
N ASP A 63 12.23 10.13 2.77
CA ASP A 63 10.79 10.38 2.92
C ASP A 63 9.97 9.10 3.12
N ARG A 64 10.53 7.93 2.80
CA ARG A 64 9.84 6.63 2.89
C ARG A 64 9.19 6.40 4.26
N PRO A 65 9.85 6.62 5.41
CA PRO A 65 9.23 6.35 6.71
C PRO A 65 7.99 7.19 6.97
N SER A 66 8.01 8.46 6.55
CA SER A 66 6.87 9.37 6.69
C SER A 66 5.71 8.97 5.76
N VAL A 67 6.01 8.60 4.51
CA VAL A 67 5.00 8.14 3.56
C VAL A 67 4.37 6.82 4.01
N GLN A 68 5.17 5.86 4.44
CA GLN A 68 4.72 4.58 4.98
C GLN A 68 3.79 4.76 6.18
N SER A 69 4.18 5.64 7.12
CA SER A 69 3.37 5.95 8.29
C SER A 69 2.03 6.58 7.90
N LYS A 70 2.02 7.54 6.96
CA LYS A 70 0.79 8.18 6.47
C LYS A 70 -0.17 7.15 5.83
N LEU A 71 0.34 6.28 4.97
CA LEU A 71 -0.48 5.26 4.30
C LEU A 71 -1.00 4.20 5.28
N ALA A 72 -0.19 3.80 6.26
CA ALA A 72 -0.60 2.88 7.31
C ALA A 72 -1.73 3.47 8.19
N ASP A 73 -1.68 4.76 8.49
CA ASP A 73 -2.72 5.47 9.25
C ASP A 73 -4.06 5.47 8.47
N LEU A 74 -4.01 5.83 7.17
CA LEU A 74 -5.17 5.80 6.27
C LEU A 74 -5.84 4.41 6.16
N SER A 75 -5.03 3.35 6.24
CA SER A 75 -5.56 1.97 6.26
C SER A 75 -6.25 1.59 7.57
N SER A 76 -5.95 2.29 8.67
CA SER A 76 -6.46 2.00 10.01
C SER A 76 -7.73 2.78 10.35
N GLU A 77 -8.03 3.87 9.64
CA GLU A 77 -9.27 4.65 9.79
C GLU A 77 -10.50 4.00 9.11
N THR A 78 -10.69 2.69 9.24
CA THR A 78 -11.84 1.95 8.68
C THR A 78 -12.67 1.33 9.79
#